data_AF-A0A369VRV1-F1
#
_entry.id   AF-A0A369VRV1-F1
#
_cell.length_a   1.000
_cell.length_b   1.000
_cell.length_c   1.000
_cell.angle_alpha   90.00
_cell.angle_beta   90.00
_cell.angle_gamma   90.00
#
_symmetry.space_group_name_H-M   'P 1'
#
loop_
_entity.id
_entity.type
_entity.pdbx_description
1 polymer ?
#
loop_
_entity_poly.entity_id
_entity_poly.type
_entity_poly.pdbx_seq_one_letter_code
_entity_poly.pdbx_strand_id
1 'polypeptide(L)'
;MMASGGSVIDKAERVSRRRAAIFYLLAGVLVLSVLTAGEVGERPLRLLPWLCMVALGATNLWTVGVVRSPRLKALLNDESTRAHRSAAMSAGFVAALASGACVTVVAALTPLSAVLAGKVVITASLAAALGCFATLELRASR
;
A
#
# COMPACT_ATOMS: atom_id res chain seq x y z
N MET A 1 35.81 6.63 -20.38
CA MET A 1 34.35 6.88 -20.51
C MET A 1 33.60 6.28 -19.30
N MET A 2 33.84 6.81 -18.08
CA MET A 2 33.44 6.21 -16.79
C MET A 2 32.43 7.06 -15.97
N ALA A 3 31.81 8.09 -16.56
CA ALA A 3 30.97 9.04 -15.81
C ALA A 3 29.46 8.69 -15.71
N SER A 4 28.99 7.52 -16.21
CA SER A 4 27.54 7.25 -16.30
C SER A 4 26.94 6.48 -15.11
N GLY A 5 27.76 5.87 -14.26
CA GLY A 5 27.29 5.04 -13.13
C GLY A 5 26.61 5.83 -12.00
N GLY A 6 27.22 6.94 -11.56
CA GLY A 6 26.67 7.76 -10.48
C GLY A 6 25.29 8.34 -10.79
N SER A 7 25.07 8.80 -12.04
CA SER A 7 23.79 9.40 -12.44
C SER A 7 22.60 8.42 -12.38
N VAL A 8 22.83 7.13 -12.66
CA VAL A 8 21.77 6.11 -12.64
C VAL A 8 21.42 5.72 -11.20
N ILE A 9 22.43 5.63 -10.33
CA ILE A 9 22.26 5.33 -8.90
C ILE A 9 21.48 6.46 -8.22
N ASP A 10 21.89 7.72 -8.43
CA ASP A 10 21.19 8.89 -7.87
C ASP A 10 19.74 9.00 -8.35
N LYS A 11 19.46 8.54 -9.58
CA LYS A 11 18.08 8.47 -10.10
C LYS A 11 17.29 7.36 -9.44
N ALA A 12 17.89 6.19 -9.23
CA ALA A 12 17.24 5.06 -8.56
C ALA A 12 16.88 5.41 -7.11
N GLU A 13 17.78 6.07 -6.38
CA GLU A 13 17.54 6.46 -4.99
C GLU A 13 16.39 7.48 -4.87
N ARG A 14 16.39 8.53 -5.71
CA ARG A 14 15.28 9.52 -5.74
C ARG A 14 13.95 8.87 -6.09
N VAL A 15 13.94 7.90 -7.00
CA VAL A 15 12.73 7.16 -7.36
C VAL A 15 12.26 6.29 -6.20
N SER A 16 13.15 5.60 -5.48
CA SER A 16 12.80 4.80 -4.29
C SER A 16 12.21 5.68 -3.18
N ARG A 17 12.85 6.81 -2.83
CA ARG A 17 12.32 7.75 -1.82
C ARG A 17 10.95 8.30 -2.20
N ARG A 18 10.76 8.70 -3.46
CA ARG A 18 9.47 9.18 -3.97
C ARG A 18 8.39 8.08 -3.91
N ARG A 19 8.74 6.84 -4.23
CA ARG A 19 7.85 5.68 -4.15
C ARG A 19 7.41 5.42 -2.71
N ALA A 20 8.32 5.47 -1.75
CA ALA A 20 7.98 5.33 -0.34
C ALA A 20 7.01 6.42 0.15
N ALA A 21 7.24 7.68 -0.24
CA ALA A 21 6.32 8.77 0.10
C ALA A 21 4.91 8.57 -0.50
N ILE A 22 4.81 8.11 -1.75
CA ILE A 22 3.53 7.79 -2.39
C ILE A 22 2.81 6.67 -1.64
N PHE A 23 3.52 5.64 -1.19
CA PHE A 23 2.91 4.53 -0.44
C PHE A 23 2.37 4.97 0.92
N TYR A 24 3.09 5.83 1.66
CA TYR A 24 2.55 6.42 2.87
C TYR A 24 1.32 7.29 2.63
N LEU A 25 1.37 8.13 1.59
CA LEU A 25 0.23 8.98 1.23
C LEU A 25 -0.99 8.11 0.90
N LEU A 26 -0.82 7.05 0.12
CA LEU A 26 -1.91 6.15 -0.24
C LEU A 26 -2.47 5.40 0.97
N ALA A 27 -1.60 4.93 1.88
CA ALA A 27 -2.02 4.32 3.13
C ALA A 27 -2.85 5.29 3.98
N GLY A 28 -2.39 6.54 4.12
CA GLY A 28 -3.10 7.59 4.87
C GLY A 28 -4.46 7.94 4.25
N VAL A 29 -4.53 8.10 2.93
CA VAL A 29 -5.78 8.39 2.20
C VAL A 29 -6.78 7.24 2.35
N LEU A 30 -6.33 5.98 2.28
CA LEU A 30 -7.20 4.82 2.48
C LEU A 30 -7.79 4.82 3.89
N VAL A 31 -6.97 5.02 4.92
CA VAL A 31 -7.45 5.09 6.32
C VAL A 31 -8.44 6.24 6.49
N LEU A 32 -8.10 7.43 6.01
CA LEU A 32 -8.98 8.59 6.09
C LEU A 32 -10.33 8.32 5.41
N SER A 33 -10.33 7.64 4.26
CA SER A 33 -11.55 7.33 3.51
C SER A 33 -12.52 6.41 4.26
N VAL A 34 -12.01 5.56 5.17
CA VAL A 34 -12.85 4.72 6.04
C VAL A 34 -13.36 5.53 7.22
N LEU A 35 -12.53 6.37 7.83
CA LEU A 35 -12.93 7.21 8.96
C LEU A 35 -14.01 8.23 8.58
N THR A 36 -13.98 8.75 7.36
CA THR A 36 -14.98 9.71 6.86
C THR A 36 -16.20 9.05 6.20
N ALA A 37 -16.32 7.72 6.23
CA ALA A 37 -17.38 7.00 5.53
C ALA A 37 -18.77 7.08 6.20
N GLY A 38 -18.94 7.86 7.27
CA GLY A 38 -20.16 7.91 8.09
C GLY A 38 -21.46 8.23 7.33
N GLU A 39 -22.49 7.42 7.64
CA GLU A 39 -23.96 7.55 7.46
C GLU A 39 -24.58 7.96 6.11
N VAL A 40 -23.82 8.39 5.10
CA VAL A 40 -24.44 8.85 3.84
C VAL A 40 -24.63 7.69 2.85
N GLY A 41 -25.79 7.04 2.92
CA GLY A 41 -26.35 6.07 1.96
C GLY A 41 -25.41 5.55 0.88
N GLU A 42 -24.93 4.32 1.06
CA GLU A 42 -23.95 3.67 0.18
C GLU A 42 -24.55 3.34 -1.20
N ARG A 43 -24.53 4.31 -2.11
CA ARG A 43 -24.77 4.05 -3.54
C ARG A 43 -23.57 3.27 -4.11
N PRO A 44 -23.78 2.23 -4.93
CA PRO A 44 -22.70 1.44 -5.52
C PRO A 44 -21.63 2.29 -6.24
N LEU A 45 -22.07 3.37 -6.89
CA LEU A 45 -21.19 4.30 -7.60
C LEU A 45 -20.21 5.06 -6.69
N ARG A 46 -20.50 5.19 -5.39
CA ARG A 46 -19.60 5.84 -4.42
C ARG A 46 -18.50 4.91 -3.91
N LEU A 47 -18.63 3.60 -4.13
CA LEU A 47 -17.58 2.62 -3.81
C LEU A 47 -16.49 2.57 -4.87
N LEU A 48 -16.79 2.94 -6.12
CA LEU A 48 -15.85 2.86 -7.24
C LEU A 48 -14.53 3.61 -6.96
N PRO A 49 -14.54 4.88 -6.50
CA PRO A 49 -13.28 5.59 -6.23
C PRO A 49 -12.42 4.88 -5.18
N TRP A 50 -13.04 4.34 -4.13
CA TRP A 50 -12.33 3.59 -3.08
C TRP A 50 -11.77 2.27 -3.63
N LEU A 51 -12.55 1.51 -4.41
CA LEU A 51 -12.08 0.29 -5.07
C LEU A 51 -10.92 0.57 -6.03
N CYS A 52 -10.98 1.66 -6.79
CA CYS A 52 -9.88 2.09 -7.66
C CYS A 52 -8.61 2.39 -6.85
N MET A 53 -8.72 3.06 -5.70
CA MET A 53 -7.57 3.31 -4.82
C MET A 53 -6.99 2.02 -4.24
N VAL A 54 -7.85 1.07 -3.80
CA VAL A 54 -7.43 -0.25 -3.33
C VAL A 54 -6.68 -1.01 -4.43
N ALA A 55 -7.26 -1.07 -5.63
CA ALA A 55 -6.65 -1.73 -6.77
C ALA A 55 -5.31 -1.09 -7.15
N LEU A 56 -5.24 0.23 -7.17
CA LEU A 56 -4.02 0.97 -7.47
C LEU A 56 -2.93 0.71 -6.41
N GLY A 57 -3.28 0.70 -5.13
CA GLY A 57 -2.34 0.39 -4.05
C GLY A 57 -1.82 -1.04 -4.10
N ALA A 58 -2.71 -2.01 -4.29
CA ALA A 58 -2.33 -3.41 -4.42
C ALA A 58 -1.44 -3.65 -5.65
N THR A 59 -1.80 -3.07 -6.80
CA THR A 59 -1.02 -3.21 -8.04
C THR A 59 0.35 -2.54 -7.94
N ASN A 60 0.42 -1.38 -7.29
CA ASN A 60 1.68 -0.68 -7.08
C ASN A 60 2.60 -1.45 -6.11
N LEU A 61 2.04 -2.10 -5.09
CA LEU A 61 2.80 -2.98 -4.20
C LEU A 61 3.32 -4.23 -4.92
N TRP A 62 2.49 -4.83 -5.78
CA TRP A 62 2.84 -6.06 -6.52
C TRP A 62 3.87 -5.83 -7.63
N THR A 63 3.92 -4.62 -8.18
CA THR A 63 4.75 -4.29 -9.35
C THR A 63 5.88 -3.32 -9.01
N VAL A 64 6.76 -3.04 -9.98
CA VAL A 64 7.79 -1.98 -9.88
C VAL A 64 7.24 -0.63 -10.40
N GLY A 65 5.93 -0.56 -10.67
CA GLY A 65 5.30 0.57 -11.37
C GLY A 65 5.62 0.62 -12.88
N VAL A 66 5.25 1.73 -13.53
CA VAL A 66 5.36 1.95 -15.00
C VAL A 66 6.76 2.43 -15.41
N VAL A 67 7.81 1.93 -14.75
CA VAL A 67 9.19 2.36 -15.03
C VAL A 67 9.59 1.89 -16.44
N ARG A 68 9.76 2.86 -17.36
CA ARG A 68 10.03 2.59 -18.79
C ARG A 68 11.43 2.07 -19.09
N SER A 69 12.42 2.36 -18.23
CA SER A 69 13.81 1.94 -18.47
C SER A 69 14.06 0.53 -17.91
N PRO A 70 14.45 -0.47 -18.74
CA PRO A 70 14.73 -1.83 -18.30
C PRO A 70 15.86 -1.89 -17.26
N ARG A 71 16.90 -1.07 -17.43
CA ARG A 71 18.04 -0.99 -16.50
C ARG A 71 17.62 -0.45 -15.13
N LEU A 72 16.81 0.61 -15.11
CA LEU A 72 16.29 1.17 -13.86
C LEU A 72 15.31 0.20 -13.19
N LYS A 73 14.50 -0.52 -13.96
CA LYS A 73 13.59 -1.55 -13.46
C LYS A 73 14.35 -2.73 -12.82
N ALA A 74 15.47 -3.15 -13.39
CA ALA A 74 16.32 -4.18 -12.82
C ALA A 74 16.93 -3.73 -11.47
N LEU A 75 17.42 -2.49 -11.40
CA LEU A 75 17.96 -1.93 -10.16
C LEU A 75 16.89 -1.75 -9.08
N LEU A 76 15.68 -1.32 -9.45
CA LEU A 76 14.54 -1.15 -8.53
C LEU A 76 13.84 -2.47 -8.15
N ASN A 77 14.28 -3.60 -8.69
CA ASN A 77 13.73 -4.92 -8.44
C ASN A 77 14.82 -5.90 -8.02
N ASP A 78 15.75 -5.40 -7.22
CA ASP A 78 16.78 -6.18 -6.57
C ASP A 78 16.20 -7.10 -5.48
N GLU A 79 17.07 -7.93 -4.91
CA GLU A 79 16.66 -8.92 -3.91
C GLU A 79 16.12 -8.24 -2.63
N SER A 80 16.66 -7.08 -2.24
CA SER A 80 16.13 -6.28 -1.13
C SER A 80 14.69 -5.84 -1.37
N THR A 81 14.37 -5.31 -2.56
CA THR A 81 13.00 -4.90 -2.88
C THR A 81 12.04 -6.09 -2.83
N ARG A 82 12.48 -7.27 -3.30
CA ARG A 82 11.66 -8.50 -3.22
C ARG A 82 11.42 -8.92 -1.76
N ALA A 83 12.45 -8.88 -0.93
CA ALA A 83 12.33 -9.14 0.50
C ALA A 83 11.38 -8.15 1.18
N HIS A 84 11.47 -6.85 0.86
CA HIS A 84 10.56 -5.82 1.37
C HIS A 84 9.10 -6.09 0.99
N ARG A 85 8.84 -6.51 -0.26
CA ARG A 85 7.48 -6.90 -0.67
C ARG A 85 6.97 -8.10 0.13
N SER A 86 7.81 -9.12 0.32
CA SER A 86 7.42 -10.29 1.12
C SER A 86 7.05 -9.90 2.55
N ALA A 87 7.89 -9.10 3.22
CA ALA A 87 7.61 -8.60 4.57
C ALA A 87 6.35 -7.72 4.63
N ALA A 88 6.13 -6.88 3.61
CA ALA A 88 4.93 -6.06 3.49
C ALA A 88 3.66 -6.91 3.33
N MET A 89 3.70 -7.97 2.52
CA MET A 89 2.58 -8.90 2.37
C MET A 89 2.27 -9.63 3.68
N SER A 90 3.29 -10.07 4.42
CA SER A 90 3.10 -10.66 5.75
C SER A 90 2.46 -9.67 6.73
N ALA A 91 2.91 -8.41 6.74
CA ALA A 91 2.31 -7.37 7.58
C ALA A 91 0.83 -7.12 7.22
N GLY A 92 0.53 -7.03 5.92
CA GLY A 92 -0.85 -6.87 5.46
C GLY A 92 -1.76 -8.05 5.79
N PHE A 93 -1.24 -9.27 5.72
CA PHE A 93 -1.97 -10.48 6.10
C PHE A 93 -2.29 -10.49 7.60
N VAL A 94 -1.31 -10.20 8.45
CA VAL A 94 -1.53 -10.12 9.91
C VAL A 94 -2.53 -9.02 10.26
N ALA A 95 -2.44 -7.86 9.60
CA ALA A 95 -3.41 -6.78 9.78
C ALA A 95 -4.83 -7.17 9.33
N ALA A 96 -4.97 -7.94 8.23
CA ALA A 96 -6.26 -8.48 7.81
C ALA A 96 -6.86 -9.44 8.86
N LEU A 97 -6.05 -10.34 9.43
CA LEU A 97 -6.51 -11.26 10.48
C LEU A 97 -6.95 -10.50 11.73
N ALA A 98 -6.12 -9.56 12.21
CA ALA A 98 -6.42 -8.78 13.40
C ALA A 98 -7.67 -7.91 13.22
N SER A 99 -7.77 -7.19 12.09
CA SER A 99 -8.95 -6.36 11.81
C SER A 99 -10.21 -7.18 11.57
N GLY A 100 -10.11 -8.33 10.90
CA GLY A 100 -11.21 -9.26 10.72
C GLY A 100 -11.76 -9.76 12.06
N ALA A 101 -10.89 -10.20 12.96
CA ALA A 101 -11.29 -10.61 14.31
C ALA A 101 -11.98 -9.48 15.08
N CYS A 102 -11.40 -8.26 15.06
CA CYS A 102 -12.00 -7.09 15.69
C CYS A 102 -13.39 -6.76 15.11
N VAL A 103 -13.52 -6.77 13.79
CA VAL A 103 -14.79 -6.52 13.08
C VAL A 103 -15.84 -7.57 13.45
N THR A 104 -15.46 -8.85 13.56
CA THR A 104 -16.38 -9.91 14.02
C THR A 104 -16.89 -9.64 15.44
N VAL A 105 -16.02 -9.27 16.37
CA VAL A 105 -16.42 -8.93 17.75
C VAL A 105 -17.36 -7.72 17.76
N VAL A 106 -17.04 -6.66 17.01
CA VAL A 106 -17.88 -5.46 16.92
C VAL A 106 -19.24 -5.76 16.30
N ALA A 107 -19.29 -6.57 15.25
CA ALA A 107 -20.53 -6.98 14.58
C ALA A 107 -21.42 -7.84 15.48
N ALA A 108 -20.85 -8.55 16.46
CA ALA A 108 -21.64 -9.27 17.47
C ALA A 108 -22.30 -8.34 18.49
N LEU A 109 -21.77 -7.13 18.67
CA LEU A 109 -22.27 -6.14 19.63
C LEU A 109 -23.17 -5.09 18.99
N THR A 110 -22.98 -4.81 17.69
CA THR A 110 -23.65 -3.73 16.97
C THR A 110 -23.97 -4.14 15.54
N PRO A 111 -25.12 -3.74 14.96
CA PRO A 111 -25.42 -3.99 13.56
C PRO A 111 -24.39 -3.29 12.66
N LEU A 112 -23.55 -4.06 11.98
CA LEU A 112 -22.52 -3.56 11.11
C LEU A 112 -22.83 -3.93 9.64
N SER A 113 -22.80 -2.94 8.75
CA SER A 113 -22.88 -3.17 7.31
C SER A 113 -21.74 -4.09 6.85
N ALA A 114 -22.07 -5.11 6.03
CA ALA A 114 -21.08 -5.98 5.41
C ALA A 114 -20.07 -5.20 4.54
N VAL A 115 -20.51 -4.11 3.91
CA VAL A 115 -19.65 -3.24 3.10
C VAL A 115 -18.67 -2.48 3.98
N LEU A 116 -19.14 -1.91 5.09
CA LEU A 116 -18.27 -1.21 6.04
C LEU A 116 -17.25 -2.16 6.67
N ALA A 117 -17.69 -3.36 7.08
CA ALA A 117 -16.83 -4.42 7.58
C ALA A 117 -15.72 -4.76 6.57
N GLY A 118 -16.07 -5.00 5.30
CA GLY A 118 -15.11 -5.27 4.24
C GLY A 118 -14.14 -4.11 4.01
N LYS A 119 -14.62 -2.87 3.99
CA LYS A 119 -13.78 -1.67 3.84
C LYS A 119 -12.74 -1.55 4.94
N VAL A 120 -13.12 -1.81 6.19
CA VAL A 120 -12.20 -1.78 7.34
C VAL A 120 -11.10 -2.81 7.18
N VAL A 121 -11.45 -4.07 6.91
CA VAL A 121 -10.46 -5.17 6.78
C VAL A 121 -9.50 -4.94 5.61
N ILE A 122 -10.04 -4.59 4.43
CA ILE A 122 -9.23 -4.34 3.23
C ILE A 122 -8.29 -3.13 3.45
N THR A 123 -8.81 -2.06 4.06
CA THR A 123 -8.03 -0.85 4.31
C THR A 123 -6.93 -1.10 5.34
N ALA A 124 -7.23 -1.78 6.44
CA ALA A 124 -6.24 -2.12 7.47
C ALA A 124 -5.12 -2.98 6.88
N SER A 125 -5.49 -4.00 6.09
CA SER A 125 -4.54 -4.88 5.40
C SER A 125 -3.62 -4.10 4.47
N LEU A 126 -4.20 -3.31 3.56
CA LEU A 126 -3.43 -2.61 2.54
C LEU A 126 -2.60 -1.47 3.14
N ALA A 127 -3.15 -0.70 4.09
CA ALA A 127 -2.42 0.37 4.76
C ALA A 127 -1.20 -0.16 5.53
N ALA A 128 -1.33 -1.30 6.23
CA ALA A 128 -0.21 -1.95 6.91
C ALA A 128 0.85 -2.43 5.91
N ALA A 129 0.45 -3.06 4.80
CA ALA A 129 1.38 -3.52 3.78
C ALA A 129 2.15 -2.35 3.13
N LEU A 130 1.42 -1.31 2.70
CA LEU A 130 2.01 -0.12 2.09
C LEU A 130 2.95 0.62 3.05
N GLY A 131 2.54 0.79 4.32
CA GLY A 131 3.35 1.43 5.35
C GLY A 131 4.62 0.63 5.67
N CYS A 132 4.51 -0.69 5.81
CA CYS A 132 5.65 -1.57 6.01
C CYS A 132 6.66 -1.47 4.85
N PHE A 133 6.18 -1.60 3.60
CA PHE A 133 7.02 -1.46 2.41
C PHE A 133 7.71 -0.09 2.37
N ALA A 134 6.96 0.99 2.56
CA ALA A 134 7.50 2.35 2.56
C ALA A 134 8.57 2.55 3.65
N THR A 135 8.36 1.99 4.83
CA THR A 135 9.31 2.04 5.94
C THR A 135 10.63 1.35 5.58
N LEU A 136 10.54 0.15 5.01
CA LEU A 136 11.72 -0.66 4.66
C LEU A 136 12.53 0.01 3.54
N GLU A 137 11.87 0.57 2.53
CA GLU A 137 12.52 1.35 1.46
C GLU A 137 13.25 2.60 1.99
N LEU A 138 12.63 3.34 2.92
CA LEU A 138 13.28 4.49 3.54
C LEU A 138 14.45 4.10 4.44
N ARG A 139 14.38 2.93 5.09
CA ARG A 139 15.49 2.43 5.91
C ARG A 139 16.66 1.97 5.07
N ALA A 140 16.39 1.35 3.91
CA ALA A 140 17.44 0.91 3.00
C ALA A 140 18.13 2.06 2.23
N SER A 141 17.54 3.27 2.23
CA SER A 141 18.11 4.46 1.59
C SER A 141 18.79 5.43 2.57
N ARG A 142 18.92 5.05 3.84
CA ARG A 142 19.70 5.76 4.87
C ARG A 142 21.04 5.07 5.06
#